data_AF-A0A3N4G7B0-F1
#
_entry.id   AF-A0A3N4G7B0-F1
#
_cell.length_a   1.000
_cell.length_b   1.000
_cell.length_c   1.000
_cell.angle_alpha   90.00
_cell.angle_beta   90.00
_cell.angle_gamma   90.00
#
_symmetry.space_group_name_H-M   'P 1'
#
loop_
_entity.id
_entity.type
_entity.pdbx_description
1 polymer ?
#
loop_
_entity_poly.entity_id
_entity_poly.type
_entity_poly.pdbx_seq_one_letter_code
_entity_poly.pdbx_strand_id
1 'polypeptide(L)'
;MINIIIFCAFIYFLWRGYQFLQGGQKAIKRGKPRKKFKIGPIVIAGLLVLGLIGAIANTGDQGDAVASEEETTSQVASEVSTNSSSADEASSKTEASNAKSASIAASEAAASKAASESAAIAASEKAASESEAKAASESAADEKAKQTSQLATTELSQVREVPSDQSHIKINGNVPFFTDEDITSTEAYEAYGDLDGLGRVTQANAVLGTELMPDTDRESISEITPTGWQQAKYANVSGGWLYNRSHLIGYQLTGENANPQNLMTGTRWFNVEGMLPFENYVANYIEENDYHVRYRVTPVFDGNNLLASGIYMEGFSIEDNGDLQFNIYIPNRQPGVEINYADGTSVGPEGPTQDEELTPLQSYSSEPPAAEEAAPATSNDISGIDANGNGQVSIKEAKNAGFQMPIDSSHWLYQYMTDGDGDGMVGE
;
A
#
# COMPACT_ATOMS: atom_id res chain seq x y z
N MET A 1 15.95 -10.57 -27.91
CA MET A 1 15.42 -9.50 -27.04
C MET A 1 14.06 -9.00 -27.51
N ILE A 2 13.91 -8.39 -28.69
CA ILE A 2 12.63 -7.82 -29.18
C ILE A 2 11.43 -8.79 -29.06
N ASN A 3 11.58 -10.05 -29.49
CA ASN A 3 10.48 -11.04 -29.41
C ASN A 3 10.05 -11.39 -27.97
N ILE A 4 10.92 -11.24 -26.97
CA ILE A 4 10.58 -11.49 -25.56
C ILE A 4 9.75 -10.33 -25.01
N ILE A 5 10.13 -9.09 -25.34
CA ILE A 5 9.40 -7.88 -24.93
C ILE A 5 7.96 -7.90 -25.48
N ILE A 6 7.79 -8.28 -26.75
CA ILE A 6 6.47 -8.42 -27.38
C ILE A 6 5.63 -9.52 -26.70
N PHE A 7 6.25 -10.65 -26.35
CA PHE A 7 5.57 -11.75 -25.65
C PHE A 7 5.14 -11.36 -24.22
N CYS A 8 6.01 -10.69 -23.46
CA CYS A 8 5.67 -10.17 -22.12
C CYS A 8 4.55 -9.12 -22.18
N ALA A 9 4.59 -8.21 -23.15
CA ALA A 9 3.51 -7.23 -23.36
C ALA A 9 2.17 -7.93 -23.67
N PHE A 10 2.18 -8.98 -24.51
CA PHE A 10 0.97 -9.74 -24.84
C PHE A 10 0.37 -10.45 -23.62
N ILE A 11 1.22 -11.05 -22.77
CA ILE A 11 0.79 -11.66 -21.49
C ILE A 11 0.21 -10.61 -20.54
N TYR A 12 0.84 -9.43 -20.43
CA TYR A 12 0.36 -8.33 -19.60
C TYR A 12 -1.04 -7.85 -20.03
N PHE A 13 -1.29 -7.69 -21.33
CA PHE A 13 -2.62 -7.32 -21.84
C PHE A 13 -3.68 -8.39 -21.61
N LEU A 14 -3.34 -9.69 -21.74
CA LEU A 14 -4.25 -10.79 -21.40
C LEU A 14 -4.60 -10.81 -19.91
N TRP A 15 -3.61 -10.62 -19.03
CA TRP A 15 -3.81 -10.56 -17.58
C TRP A 15 -4.69 -9.36 -17.17
N ARG A 16 -4.42 -8.17 -17.74
CA ARG A 16 -5.21 -6.96 -17.46
C ARG A 16 -6.66 -7.09 -17.97
N GLY A 17 -6.87 -7.74 -19.12
CA GLY A 17 -8.20 -8.08 -19.62
C GLY A 17 -8.96 -9.08 -18.74
N TYR A 18 -8.26 -10.07 -18.18
CA TYR A 18 -8.82 -11.03 -17.22
C TYR A 18 -9.28 -10.35 -15.92
N GLN A 19 -8.47 -9.44 -15.36
CA GLN A 19 -8.84 -8.68 -14.15
C GLN A 19 -10.08 -7.80 -14.38
N PHE A 20 -10.17 -7.13 -15.53
CA PHE A 20 -11.35 -6.33 -15.89
C PHE A 20 -12.64 -7.16 -15.97
N LEU A 21 -12.55 -8.39 -16.50
CA LEU A 21 -13.67 -9.34 -16.54
C LEU A 21 -14.09 -9.83 -15.15
N GLN A 22 -13.13 -10.10 -14.25
CA GLN A 22 -13.40 -10.48 -12.86
C GLN A 22 -14.09 -9.35 -12.07
N GLY A 23 -13.58 -8.12 -12.15
CA GLY A 23 -14.21 -6.94 -11.54
C GLY A 23 -15.65 -6.71 -12.05
N GLY A 24 -15.85 -6.85 -13.36
CA GLY A 24 -17.16 -6.74 -14.00
C GLY A 24 -18.20 -7.77 -13.50
N GLN A 25 -17.79 -8.97 -13.09
CA GLN A 25 -18.71 -9.98 -12.54
C GLN A 25 -19.07 -9.73 -11.08
N LYS A 26 -18.14 -9.24 -10.24
CA LYS A 26 -18.46 -8.87 -8.84
C LYS A 26 -19.50 -7.73 -8.77
N ALA A 27 -19.44 -6.77 -9.70
CA ALA A 27 -20.40 -5.66 -9.80
C ALA A 27 -21.85 -6.09 -10.14
N ILE A 28 -22.08 -7.30 -10.66
CA ILE A 28 -23.42 -7.78 -11.05
C ILE A 28 -24.17 -8.41 -9.86
N LYS A 29 -23.46 -8.83 -8.80
CA LYS A 29 -24.09 -9.38 -7.57
C LYS A 29 -24.56 -8.31 -6.57
N ARG A 30 -24.02 -7.09 -6.63
CA ARG A 30 -24.42 -5.95 -5.78
C ARG A 30 -25.45 -5.10 -6.54
N GLY A 31 -26.73 -5.21 -6.17
CA GLY A 31 -27.87 -4.66 -6.91
C GLY A 31 -28.05 -3.13 -6.92
N LYS A 32 -27.01 -2.35 -7.29
CA LYS A 32 -27.12 -0.90 -7.53
C LYS A 32 -27.50 -0.63 -9.02
N PRO A 33 -28.43 0.30 -9.30
CA PRO A 33 -28.85 0.60 -10.67
C PRO A 33 -27.77 1.34 -11.47
N ARG A 34 -27.48 0.87 -12.69
CA ARG A 34 -26.47 1.48 -13.59
C ARG A 34 -26.93 2.85 -14.11
N LYS A 35 -26.18 3.92 -13.80
CA LYS A 35 -26.21 5.16 -14.59
C LYS A 35 -25.79 4.86 -16.04
N LYS A 36 -26.55 5.35 -17.02
CA LYS A 36 -26.34 5.08 -18.45
C LYS A 36 -25.14 5.86 -18.99
N PHE A 37 -23.96 5.26 -19.03
CA PHE A 37 -22.85 5.78 -19.84
C PHE A 37 -23.12 5.59 -21.34
N LYS A 38 -23.04 6.67 -22.11
CA LYS A 38 -23.07 6.63 -23.58
C LYS A 38 -21.66 6.31 -24.08
N ILE A 39 -21.46 5.12 -24.62
CA ILE A 39 -20.19 4.71 -25.24
C ILE A 39 -20.18 5.21 -26.69
N GLY A 40 -19.22 6.07 -27.03
CA GLY A 40 -18.91 6.45 -28.41
C GLY A 40 -18.17 5.32 -29.15
N PRO A 41 -18.23 5.25 -30.49
CA PRO A 41 -17.82 4.07 -31.24
C PRO A 41 -16.30 3.99 -31.46
N ILE A 42 -15.57 3.28 -30.58
CA ILE A 42 -14.16 2.91 -30.79
C ILE A 42 -13.90 1.44 -30.45
N VAL A 43 -14.53 0.49 -31.18
CA VAL A 43 -14.06 -0.92 -31.28
C VAL A 43 -14.45 -1.55 -32.63
N ILE A 44 -13.81 -1.16 -33.75
CA ILE A 44 -13.69 -2.02 -34.95
C ILE A 44 -12.29 -1.82 -35.58
N ALA A 45 -11.27 -2.43 -34.99
CA ALA A 45 -9.93 -2.56 -35.58
C ALA A 45 -9.14 -3.67 -34.86
N GLY A 46 -9.39 -4.95 -35.20
CA GLY A 46 -8.74 -6.05 -34.48
C GLY A 46 -9.05 -7.47 -34.96
N LEU A 47 -9.39 -7.68 -36.24
CA LEU A 47 -9.73 -9.02 -36.76
C LEU A 47 -9.34 -9.26 -38.24
N LEU A 48 -8.30 -8.59 -38.75
CA LEU A 48 -7.87 -8.73 -40.16
C LEU A 48 -6.34 -8.66 -40.38
N VAL A 49 -5.56 -9.46 -39.65
CA VAL A 49 -4.17 -9.80 -40.03
C VAL A 49 -3.88 -11.29 -39.75
N LEU A 50 -4.54 -12.17 -40.51
CA LEU A 50 -4.18 -13.59 -40.61
C LEU A 50 -4.53 -14.07 -42.02
N GLY A 51 -3.59 -13.92 -42.96
CA GLY A 51 -3.79 -14.36 -44.34
C GLY A 51 -3.07 -13.51 -45.39
N LEU A 52 -1.73 -13.42 -45.35
CA LEU A 52 -0.91 -12.99 -46.51
C LEU A 52 0.61 -13.28 -46.41
N ILE A 53 1.00 -14.48 -45.99
CA ILE A 53 2.29 -15.09 -46.39
C ILE A 53 2.02 -16.58 -46.64
N GLY A 54 2.04 -17.03 -47.90
CA GLY A 54 1.70 -18.43 -48.21
C GLY A 54 1.45 -18.78 -49.66
N ALA A 55 2.12 -18.14 -50.63
CA ALA A 55 2.13 -18.61 -52.02
C ALA A 55 3.35 -18.08 -52.79
N ILE A 56 4.26 -18.99 -53.17
CA ILE A 56 4.96 -19.12 -54.47
C ILE A 56 5.96 -20.29 -54.33
N ALA A 57 5.96 -21.19 -55.33
CA ALA A 57 6.73 -22.43 -55.42
C ALA A 57 6.36 -23.54 -54.38
N ASN A 58 6.12 -24.80 -54.75
CA ASN A 58 6.14 -25.43 -56.08
C ASN A 58 5.08 -26.55 -56.19
N THR A 59 4.76 -26.96 -57.43
CA THR A 59 3.61 -27.83 -57.80
C THR A 59 3.97 -29.30 -58.01
N GLY A 60 2.96 -30.19 -57.84
CA GLY A 60 2.94 -31.60 -58.27
C GLY A 60 3.19 -32.61 -57.14
N ASP A 61 2.51 -33.77 -57.06
CA ASP A 61 1.43 -34.34 -57.90
C ASP A 61 0.56 -35.32 -57.05
N GLN A 62 -0.58 -35.76 -57.57
CA GLN A 62 -1.64 -36.52 -56.87
C GLN A 62 -1.34 -38.03 -56.69
N GLY A 63 -2.06 -38.74 -55.80
CA GLY A 63 -1.93 -40.20 -55.69
C GLY A 63 -2.70 -40.97 -54.60
N ASP A 64 -3.94 -40.60 -54.28
CA ASP A 64 -5.00 -41.40 -53.62
C ASP A 64 -4.79 -42.13 -52.26
N ALA A 65 -5.92 -42.41 -51.62
CA ALA A 65 -6.07 -42.97 -50.28
C ALA A 65 -6.43 -44.47 -50.27
N VAL A 66 -6.37 -45.12 -49.10
CA VAL A 66 -7.49 -45.84 -48.45
C VAL A 66 -7.06 -46.26 -47.03
N ALA A 67 -8.02 -46.34 -46.10
CA ALA A 67 -7.82 -46.62 -44.68
C ALA A 67 -7.83 -48.12 -44.32
N SER A 68 -7.22 -48.49 -43.19
CA SER A 68 -7.90 -49.19 -42.07
C SER A 68 -6.95 -49.63 -40.94
N GLU A 69 -7.27 -49.18 -39.71
CA GLU A 69 -7.33 -49.93 -38.44
C GLU A 69 -6.21 -50.87 -37.90
N GLU A 70 -5.91 -50.62 -36.61
CA GLU A 70 -5.66 -51.55 -35.48
C GLU A 70 -4.29 -52.20 -35.10
N GLU A 71 -4.12 -52.16 -33.76
CA GLU A 71 -3.39 -53.00 -32.79
C GLU A 71 -1.94 -53.52 -32.98
N THR A 72 -1.06 -52.97 -32.11
CA THR A 72 -0.14 -53.66 -31.18
C THR A 72 0.18 -55.16 -31.43
N THR A 73 1.44 -55.59 -31.54
CA THR A 73 2.31 -55.88 -30.36
C THR A 73 3.74 -56.35 -30.73
N SER A 74 4.74 -55.90 -29.95
CA SER A 74 5.89 -56.61 -29.35
C SER A 74 6.67 -57.78 -30.04
N GLN A 75 8.01 -57.73 -29.85
CA GLN A 75 9.04 -58.82 -29.91
C GLN A 75 9.52 -59.30 -31.31
N VAL A 76 10.79 -59.12 -31.72
CA VAL A 76 12.14 -59.58 -31.25
C VAL A 76 12.63 -60.80 -32.06
N ALA A 77 13.77 -60.63 -32.76
CA ALA A 77 14.85 -61.58 -33.14
C ALA A 77 14.51 -63.04 -33.61
N SER A 78 15.18 -63.69 -34.58
CA SER A 78 16.53 -63.54 -35.17
C SER A 78 16.72 -64.52 -36.37
N GLU A 79 17.75 -64.29 -37.21
CA GLU A 79 18.54 -65.30 -37.96
C GLU A 79 17.89 -66.14 -39.11
N VAL A 80 18.59 -66.67 -40.14
CA VAL A 80 19.86 -66.32 -40.84
C VAL A 80 19.97 -67.10 -42.19
N SER A 81 20.68 -66.53 -43.19
CA SER A 81 21.29 -67.13 -44.41
C SER A 81 20.48 -68.05 -45.38
N THR A 82 20.67 -67.95 -46.70
CA THR A 82 21.80 -68.52 -47.49
C THR A 82 21.67 -68.06 -48.97
N ASN A 83 22.64 -68.11 -49.91
CA ASN A 83 24.10 -68.29 -49.99
C ASN A 83 24.53 -68.34 -51.50
N SER A 84 25.83 -68.13 -51.80
CA SER A 84 26.52 -68.25 -53.11
C SER A 84 26.24 -67.12 -54.13
N SER A 85 27.10 -66.78 -55.11
CA SER A 85 28.46 -67.24 -55.53
C SER A 85 29.22 -66.03 -56.17
N SER A 86 30.47 -66.01 -56.69
CA SER A 86 31.63 -66.94 -56.83
C SER A 86 32.86 -66.14 -57.36
N ALA A 87 34.10 -66.63 -57.14
CA ALA A 87 35.34 -66.57 -57.97
C ALA A 87 35.69 -65.34 -58.87
N ASP A 88 36.93 -64.86 -59.05
CA ASP A 88 38.25 -65.19 -58.46
C ASP A 88 39.32 -64.09 -58.81
N GLU A 89 40.54 -64.27 -58.27
CA GLU A 89 41.86 -63.80 -58.77
C GLU A 89 42.47 -62.37 -58.52
N ALA A 90 43.70 -62.42 -57.97
CA ALA A 90 44.93 -61.69 -58.34
C ALA A 90 45.30 -60.26 -57.80
N SER A 91 46.11 -60.28 -56.73
CA SER A 91 47.48 -59.70 -56.68
C SER A 91 47.77 -58.18 -56.54
N SER A 92 47.81 -57.74 -55.28
CA SER A 92 48.93 -57.00 -54.63
C SER A 92 49.29 -55.51 -54.95
N LYS A 93 49.59 -54.79 -53.85
CA LYS A 93 50.17 -53.43 -53.71
C LYS A 93 49.23 -52.28 -54.12
N THR A 94 48.94 -51.30 -53.26
CA THR A 94 49.91 -50.53 -52.46
C THR A 94 49.28 -49.95 -51.18
N GLU A 95 49.99 -50.01 -50.05
CA GLU A 95 49.68 -49.26 -48.84
C GLU A 95 49.96 -47.76 -49.04
N ALA A 96 48.99 -46.86 -48.81
CA ALA A 96 49.19 -45.47 -48.33
C ALA A 96 47.91 -44.59 -48.35
N SER A 97 46.77 -45.02 -47.79
CA SER A 97 45.58 -44.14 -47.73
C SER A 97 44.60 -44.41 -46.58
N ASN A 98 45.05 -44.85 -45.40
CA ASN A 98 44.14 -45.01 -44.24
C ASN A 98 44.69 -44.60 -42.87
N ALA A 99 45.48 -43.52 -42.81
CA ALA A 99 46.05 -42.98 -41.56
C ALA A 99 45.82 -41.46 -41.38
N LYS A 100 44.89 -40.85 -42.13
CA LYS A 100 44.61 -39.40 -42.07
C LYS A 100 43.15 -39.01 -41.76
N SER A 101 42.19 -39.93 -41.79
CA SER A 101 40.81 -39.67 -41.35
C SER A 101 40.53 -40.05 -39.89
N ALA A 102 41.39 -40.88 -39.26
CA ALA A 102 41.21 -41.29 -37.86
C ALA A 102 41.81 -40.31 -36.83
N SER A 103 42.80 -39.50 -37.23
CA SER A 103 43.47 -38.54 -36.34
C SER A 103 42.76 -37.19 -36.19
N ILE A 104 41.95 -36.79 -37.18
CA ILE A 104 41.21 -35.52 -37.15
C ILE A 104 39.95 -35.66 -36.27
N ALA A 105 39.16 -36.72 -36.47
CA ALA A 105 37.96 -36.99 -35.67
C ALA A 105 38.26 -37.16 -34.17
N ALA A 106 39.42 -37.74 -33.81
CA ALA A 106 39.87 -37.86 -32.43
C ALA A 106 40.26 -36.51 -31.80
N SER A 107 40.87 -35.59 -32.58
CA SER A 107 41.22 -34.25 -32.09
C SER A 107 40.00 -33.33 -31.92
N GLU A 108 39.00 -33.43 -32.80
CA GLU A 108 37.78 -32.62 -32.74
C GLU A 108 36.85 -33.05 -31.60
N ALA A 109 36.75 -34.36 -31.32
CA ALA A 109 36.02 -34.89 -30.17
C ALA A 109 36.68 -34.57 -28.83
N ALA A 110 38.02 -34.52 -28.77
CA ALA A 110 38.74 -34.08 -27.58
C ALA A 110 38.59 -32.57 -27.32
N ALA A 111 38.65 -31.75 -28.38
CA ALA A 111 38.48 -30.30 -28.30
C ALA A 111 37.06 -29.89 -27.89
N SER A 112 36.02 -30.54 -28.42
CA SER A 112 34.63 -30.27 -28.05
C SER A 112 34.31 -30.66 -26.60
N LYS A 113 34.88 -31.79 -26.12
CA LYS A 113 34.74 -32.19 -24.73
C LYS A 113 35.43 -31.20 -23.78
N ALA A 114 36.68 -30.81 -24.05
CA ALA A 114 37.41 -29.83 -23.24
C ALA A 114 36.71 -28.45 -23.22
N ALA A 115 36.12 -28.02 -24.33
CA ALA A 115 35.31 -26.81 -24.39
C ALA A 115 34.03 -26.91 -23.53
N SER A 116 33.36 -28.08 -23.52
CA SER A 116 32.17 -28.30 -22.69
C SER A 116 32.49 -28.34 -21.19
N GLU A 117 33.63 -28.93 -20.80
CA GLU A 117 34.08 -28.96 -19.40
C GLU A 117 34.52 -27.57 -18.92
N SER A 118 35.24 -26.80 -19.76
CA SER A 118 35.61 -25.41 -19.45
C SER A 118 34.40 -24.48 -19.34
N ALA A 119 33.36 -24.67 -20.16
CA ALA A 119 32.12 -23.90 -20.07
C ALA A 119 31.30 -24.23 -18.81
N ALA A 120 31.29 -25.51 -18.40
CA ALA A 120 30.63 -25.95 -17.17
C ALA A 120 31.29 -25.38 -15.91
N ILE A 121 32.64 -25.33 -15.87
CA ILE A 121 33.39 -24.73 -14.76
C ILE A 121 33.11 -23.23 -14.67
N ALA A 122 33.17 -22.49 -15.79
CA ALA A 122 32.87 -21.05 -15.80
C ALA A 122 31.42 -20.74 -15.40
N ALA A 123 30.45 -21.60 -15.75
CA ALA A 123 29.07 -21.47 -15.30
C ALA A 123 28.92 -21.73 -13.79
N SER A 124 29.65 -22.72 -13.25
CA SER A 124 29.70 -23.04 -11.82
C SER A 124 30.32 -21.92 -10.99
N GLU A 125 31.45 -21.36 -11.43
CA GLU A 125 32.12 -20.22 -10.78
C GLU A 125 31.26 -18.95 -10.81
N LYS A 126 30.58 -18.67 -11.93
CA LYS A 126 29.63 -17.55 -12.03
C LYS A 126 28.46 -17.73 -11.07
N ALA A 127 27.84 -18.90 -11.03
CA ALA A 127 26.75 -19.22 -10.11
C ALA A 127 27.17 -19.14 -8.63
N ALA A 128 28.39 -19.56 -8.30
CA ALA A 128 28.96 -19.40 -6.96
C ALA A 128 29.12 -17.90 -6.60
N SER A 129 29.67 -17.08 -7.51
CA SER A 129 29.84 -15.64 -7.26
C SER A 129 28.50 -14.89 -7.14
N GLU A 130 27.48 -15.30 -7.90
CA GLU A 130 26.12 -14.74 -7.80
C GLU A 130 25.44 -15.17 -6.49
N SER A 131 25.70 -16.40 -6.02
CA SER A 131 25.24 -16.90 -4.72
C SER A 131 25.89 -16.17 -3.54
N GLU A 132 27.21 -15.94 -3.59
CA GLU A 132 27.94 -15.20 -2.55
C GLU A 132 27.54 -13.72 -2.51
N ALA A 133 27.37 -13.09 -3.68
CA ALA A 133 26.90 -11.70 -3.77
C ALA A 133 25.46 -11.54 -3.25
N LYS A 134 24.58 -12.52 -3.52
CA LYS A 134 23.22 -12.53 -2.99
C LYS A 134 23.22 -12.68 -1.46
N ALA A 135 23.97 -13.66 -0.92
CA ALA A 135 24.07 -13.87 0.52
C ALA A 135 24.68 -12.67 1.27
N ALA A 136 25.65 -11.98 0.67
CA ALA A 136 26.21 -10.74 1.22
C ALA A 136 25.19 -9.57 1.19
N SER A 137 24.35 -9.49 0.15
CA SER A 137 23.28 -8.50 0.06
C SER A 137 22.15 -8.76 1.06
N GLU A 138 21.76 -10.01 1.26
CA GLU A 138 20.76 -10.41 2.27
C GLU A 138 21.28 -10.12 3.68
N SER A 139 22.53 -10.50 3.99
CA SER A 139 23.18 -10.19 5.28
C SER A 139 23.26 -8.68 5.57
N ALA A 140 23.45 -7.83 4.55
CA ALA A 140 23.49 -6.38 4.72
C ALA A 140 22.09 -5.76 4.91
N ALA A 141 21.06 -6.34 4.28
CA ALA A 141 19.67 -5.95 4.49
C ALA A 141 19.20 -6.30 5.91
N ASP A 142 19.52 -7.50 6.41
CA ASP A 142 19.21 -7.93 7.78
C ASP A 142 19.86 -7.01 8.84
N GLU A 143 21.13 -6.64 8.67
CA GLU A 143 21.79 -5.69 9.57
C GLU A 143 21.15 -4.30 9.52
N LYS A 144 20.79 -3.79 8.33
CA LYS A 144 20.08 -2.51 8.17
C LYS A 144 18.71 -2.56 8.85
N ALA A 145 17.90 -3.60 8.61
CA ALA A 145 16.58 -3.76 9.21
C ALA A 145 16.66 -3.78 10.73
N LYS A 146 17.60 -4.55 11.30
CA LYS A 146 17.85 -4.61 12.74
C LYS A 146 18.26 -3.26 13.33
N GLN A 147 19.09 -2.48 12.63
CA GLN A 147 19.44 -1.11 13.05
C GLN A 147 18.22 -0.18 13.02
N THR A 148 17.38 -0.24 11.98
CA THR A 148 16.13 0.52 11.90
C THR A 148 15.19 0.19 13.07
N SER A 149 14.98 -1.09 13.38
CA SER A 149 14.11 -1.50 14.50
C SER A 149 14.64 -1.08 15.87
N GLN A 150 15.96 -1.08 16.07
CA GLN A 150 16.61 -0.57 17.29
C GLN A 150 16.49 0.95 17.42
N LEU A 151 16.64 1.68 16.30
CA LEU A 151 16.43 3.11 16.27
C LEU A 151 14.96 3.47 16.54
N ALA A 152 14.01 2.76 15.91
CA ALA A 152 12.57 2.91 16.15
C ALA A 152 12.24 2.73 17.63
N THR A 153 12.73 1.66 18.26
CA THR A 153 12.51 1.40 19.70
C THR A 153 13.07 2.53 20.58
N THR A 154 14.20 3.12 20.19
CA THR A 154 14.87 4.20 20.93
C THR A 154 14.20 5.56 20.74
N GLU A 155 13.72 5.87 19.53
CA GLU A 155 13.11 7.16 19.21
C GLU A 155 11.62 7.22 19.58
N LEU A 156 10.89 6.12 19.40
CA LEU A 156 9.45 6.01 19.65
C LEU A 156 9.10 5.75 21.13
N SER A 157 10.08 5.70 22.02
CA SER A 157 9.91 5.62 23.48
C SER A 157 10.18 6.94 24.21
N GLN A 158 10.67 7.97 23.51
CA GLN A 158 10.98 9.27 24.11
C GLN A 158 9.71 10.12 24.23
N VAL A 159 9.48 10.72 25.40
CA VAL A 159 8.49 11.82 25.54
C VAL A 159 9.01 13.04 24.80
N ARG A 160 8.13 13.77 24.10
CA ARG A 160 8.48 15.00 23.37
C ARG A 160 7.62 16.16 23.85
N GLU A 161 8.22 17.34 23.89
CA GLU A 161 7.47 18.59 24.01
C GLU A 161 6.93 19.01 22.64
N VAL A 162 5.66 19.41 22.61
CA VAL A 162 4.98 19.91 21.41
C VAL A 162 4.51 21.34 21.71
N PRO A 163 4.84 22.33 20.86
CA PRO A 163 4.37 23.71 21.02
C PRO A 163 2.86 23.80 21.22
N SER A 164 2.40 24.76 22.02
CA SER A 164 0.98 24.88 22.39
C SER A 164 0.05 25.20 21.21
N ASP A 165 0.60 25.78 20.15
CA ASP A 165 -0.04 26.15 18.89
C ASP A 165 -0.05 25.03 17.84
N GLN A 166 0.64 23.91 18.07
CA GLN A 166 0.76 22.79 17.12
C GLN A 166 0.06 21.55 17.67
N SER A 167 -0.74 20.83 16.86
CA SER A 167 -1.40 19.59 17.32
C SER A 167 -0.43 18.43 17.54
N HIS A 168 0.71 18.43 16.82
CA HIS A 168 1.70 17.37 16.78
C HIS A 168 3.08 17.96 16.39
N ILE A 169 4.14 17.16 16.50
CA ILE A 169 5.41 17.42 15.81
C ILE A 169 5.75 16.29 14.85
N LYS A 170 6.53 16.61 13.81
CA LYS A 170 7.08 15.64 12.85
C LYS A 170 8.34 14.99 13.40
N ILE A 171 8.44 13.67 13.25
CA ILE A 171 9.53 12.83 13.74
C ILE A 171 10.25 12.24 12.53
N ASN A 172 11.58 12.08 12.60
CA ASN A 172 12.39 11.53 11.49
C ASN A 172 12.10 12.17 10.11
N GLY A 173 11.91 13.49 10.07
CA GLY A 173 11.56 14.20 8.82
C GLY A 173 10.16 13.87 8.26
N ASN A 174 9.25 13.36 9.09
CA ASN A 174 7.97 12.77 8.73
C ASN A 174 8.05 11.43 7.97
N VAL A 175 9.17 10.70 8.11
CA VAL A 175 9.37 9.38 7.49
C VAL A 175 9.23 8.29 8.56
N PRO A 176 8.36 7.27 8.38
CA PRO A 176 8.24 6.13 9.29
C PRO A 176 9.55 5.39 9.52
N PHE A 177 9.68 4.75 10.68
CA PHE A 177 10.71 3.73 10.92
C PHE A 177 10.19 2.33 10.57
N PHE A 178 9.56 2.19 9.40
CA PHE A 178 9.26 0.88 8.83
C PHE A 178 10.50 0.35 8.10
N THR A 179 10.73 -0.95 8.23
CA THR A 179 11.75 -1.67 7.46
C THR A 179 11.23 -1.96 6.05
N ASP A 180 12.13 -2.35 5.14
CA ASP A 180 11.70 -2.79 3.80
C ASP A 180 10.78 -4.03 3.91
N GLU A 181 10.95 -4.88 4.93
CA GLU A 181 10.08 -6.03 5.24
C GLU A 181 8.66 -5.61 5.66
N ASP A 182 8.53 -4.62 6.56
CA ASP A 182 7.25 -4.07 7.04
C ASP A 182 6.31 -3.60 5.91
N ILE A 183 6.85 -3.23 4.75
CA ILE A 183 6.12 -2.65 3.61
C ILE A 183 6.11 -3.56 2.36
N THR A 184 6.44 -4.85 2.51
CA THR A 184 6.42 -5.81 1.37
C THR A 184 5.08 -6.50 1.14
N SER A 185 4.19 -6.52 2.14
CA SER A 185 2.93 -7.29 2.09
C SER A 185 1.72 -6.39 2.28
N THR A 186 0.72 -6.58 1.41
CA THR A 186 -0.62 -5.99 1.52
C THR A 186 -1.61 -6.97 2.18
N GLU A 187 -1.13 -8.01 2.88
CA GLU A 187 -2.02 -8.87 3.68
C GLU A 187 -2.51 -8.09 4.90
N ALA A 188 -3.77 -7.66 4.87
CA ALA A 188 -4.33 -6.84 5.93
C ALA A 188 -4.40 -7.59 7.27
N TYR A 189 -3.98 -6.92 8.34
CA TYR A 189 -4.02 -7.45 9.70
C TYR A 189 -4.12 -6.31 10.72
N GLU A 190 -4.58 -6.65 11.92
CA GLU A 190 -4.41 -5.84 13.13
C GLU A 190 -3.75 -6.68 14.23
N ALA A 191 -2.89 -6.05 15.03
CA ALA A 191 -2.14 -6.70 16.09
C ALA A 191 -1.92 -5.72 17.26
N TYR A 192 -2.48 -6.06 18.42
CA TYR A 192 -2.38 -5.28 19.65
C TYR A 192 -1.40 -5.93 20.60
N GLY A 193 -0.42 -5.18 21.10
CA GLY A 193 0.53 -5.68 22.07
C GLY A 193 -0.12 -6.04 23.42
N ASP A 194 0.48 -6.96 24.15
CA ASP A 194 0.07 -7.26 25.53
C ASP A 194 0.14 -6.00 26.40
N LEU A 195 -0.76 -5.90 27.39
CA LEU A 195 -0.67 -4.87 28.41
C LEU A 195 0.63 -5.06 29.21
N ASP A 196 1.30 -3.95 29.54
CA ASP A 196 2.55 -4.00 30.29
C ASP A 196 2.35 -4.37 31.77
N GLY A 197 3.46 -4.42 32.54
CA GLY A 197 3.43 -4.77 33.96
C GLY A 197 2.64 -3.82 34.87
N LEU A 198 2.19 -2.66 34.38
CA LEU A 198 1.29 -1.71 35.05
C LEU A 198 -0.13 -1.74 34.46
N GLY A 199 -0.42 -2.65 33.54
CA GLY A 199 -1.71 -2.77 32.84
C GLY A 199 -1.89 -1.75 31.71
N ARG A 200 -0.82 -1.07 31.29
CA ARG A 200 -0.87 -0.01 30.27
C ARG A 200 -0.83 -0.62 28.88
N VAL A 201 -1.54 0.00 27.93
CA VAL A 201 -1.46 -0.40 26.51
C VAL A 201 -0.04 -0.25 25.97
N THR A 202 0.34 -1.13 25.05
CA THR A 202 1.63 -1.09 24.36
C THR A 202 1.39 -0.81 22.87
N GLN A 203 2.37 -1.10 22.00
CA GLN A 203 2.30 -0.76 20.59
C GLN A 203 1.20 -1.55 19.86
N ALA A 204 0.43 -0.86 19.02
CA ALA A 204 -0.48 -1.45 18.05
C ALA A 204 0.12 -1.38 16.64
N ASN A 205 -0.04 -2.44 15.86
CA ASN A 205 0.43 -2.55 14.48
C ASN A 205 -0.73 -3.02 13.59
N ALA A 206 -0.77 -2.53 12.36
CA ALA A 206 -1.65 -3.03 11.33
C ALA A 206 -1.04 -2.88 9.92
N VAL A 207 -1.61 -3.63 8.99
CA VAL A 207 -1.71 -3.25 7.57
C VAL A 207 -3.19 -3.05 7.33
N LEU A 208 -3.58 -1.79 7.14
CA LEU A 208 -4.98 -1.38 7.01
C LEU A 208 -5.41 -1.44 5.54
N GLY A 209 -6.64 -1.89 5.29
CA GLY A 209 -7.23 -2.04 3.96
C GLY A 209 -8.77 -2.09 4.07
N THR A 210 -9.46 -2.06 2.92
CA THR A 210 -10.94 -1.99 2.88
C THR A 210 -11.63 -3.23 3.47
N GLU A 211 -10.90 -4.34 3.65
CA GLU A 211 -11.37 -5.57 4.30
C GLU A 211 -11.44 -5.52 5.84
N LEU A 212 -10.75 -4.57 6.48
CA LEU A 212 -10.80 -4.38 7.93
C LEU A 212 -11.82 -3.29 8.33
N MET A 213 -12.17 -2.38 7.43
CA MET A 213 -13.10 -1.29 7.72
C MET A 213 -14.53 -1.83 7.97
N PRO A 214 -15.20 -1.43 9.06
CA PRO A 214 -16.50 -1.99 9.45
C PRO A 214 -17.66 -1.46 8.60
N ASP A 215 -18.67 -2.31 8.36
CA ASP A 215 -19.95 -1.94 7.75
C ASP A 215 -21.11 -1.85 8.76
N THR A 216 -20.78 -1.78 10.05
CA THR A 216 -21.73 -1.74 11.17
C THR A 216 -21.50 -0.52 12.06
N ASP A 217 -22.52 -0.14 12.84
CA ASP A 217 -22.38 0.92 13.83
C ASP A 217 -21.62 0.44 15.08
N ARG A 218 -20.77 1.32 15.61
CA ARG A 218 -19.96 1.08 16.81
C ARG A 218 -20.81 0.87 18.07
N GLU A 219 -20.56 -0.22 18.80
CA GLU A 219 -21.22 -0.48 20.09
C GLU A 219 -20.56 0.26 21.27
N SER A 220 -21.18 0.23 22.45
CA SER A 220 -20.62 0.88 23.64
C SER A 220 -19.32 0.22 24.13
N ILE A 221 -18.30 1.04 24.39
CA ILE A 221 -17.04 0.61 25.03
C ILE A 221 -16.95 1.05 26.50
N SER A 222 -18.07 1.42 27.12
CA SER A 222 -18.11 2.06 28.45
C SER A 222 -17.58 1.18 29.59
N GLU A 223 -17.53 -0.13 29.42
CA GLU A 223 -17.01 -1.08 30.42
C GLU A 223 -15.48 -1.04 30.58
N ILE A 224 -14.76 -0.67 29.53
CA ILE A 224 -13.29 -0.59 29.57
C ILE A 224 -12.87 0.62 30.41
N THR A 225 -11.94 0.42 31.33
CA THR A 225 -11.39 1.49 32.17
C THR A 225 -9.86 1.42 32.08
N PRO A 226 -9.24 2.16 31.15
CA PRO A 226 -7.79 2.12 30.98
C PRO A 226 -7.03 2.69 32.17
N THR A 227 -5.71 2.51 32.18
CA THR A 227 -4.84 3.12 33.18
C THR A 227 -4.95 4.65 33.17
N GLY A 228 -4.81 5.28 34.33
CA GLY A 228 -4.92 6.74 34.47
C GLY A 228 -6.35 7.30 34.34
N TRP A 229 -7.40 6.47 34.36
CA TRP A 229 -8.78 6.94 34.21
C TRP A 229 -9.30 7.67 35.46
N GLN A 230 -9.16 9.01 35.49
CA GLN A 230 -9.68 9.90 36.54
C GLN A 230 -10.58 10.98 35.92
N GLN A 231 -11.81 10.61 35.60
CA GLN A 231 -12.72 11.46 34.84
C GLN A 231 -13.12 12.76 35.58
N ALA A 232 -13.10 13.88 34.87
CA ALA A 232 -13.43 15.22 35.37
C ALA A 232 -14.23 16.04 34.34
N LYS A 233 -14.78 17.20 34.75
CA LYS A 233 -15.51 18.12 33.87
C LYS A 233 -14.92 19.54 33.94
N TYR A 234 -14.74 20.19 32.78
CA TYR A 234 -14.23 21.57 32.67
C TYR A 234 -14.97 22.37 31.60
N ALA A 235 -15.10 23.69 31.80
CA ALA A 235 -15.90 24.55 30.93
C ALA A 235 -15.29 24.78 29.53
N ASN A 236 -13.98 24.60 29.40
CA ASN A 236 -13.21 24.71 28.15
C ASN A 236 -13.14 23.39 27.35
N VAL A 237 -13.85 22.35 27.77
CA VAL A 237 -13.87 21.04 27.09
C VAL A 237 -15.22 20.84 26.42
N SER A 238 -15.22 20.52 25.11
CA SER A 238 -16.46 20.25 24.37
C SER A 238 -17.16 19.01 24.92
N GLY A 239 -18.43 19.16 25.33
CA GLY A 239 -19.18 18.14 26.07
C GLY A 239 -18.77 17.99 27.54
N GLY A 240 -17.94 18.88 28.07
CA GLY A 240 -17.52 18.98 29.48
C GLY A 240 -16.50 17.93 29.93
N TRP A 241 -16.67 16.67 29.55
CA TRP A 241 -15.87 15.53 30.02
C TRP A 241 -14.43 15.55 29.48
N LEU A 242 -13.43 15.49 30.37
CA LEU A 242 -12.01 15.55 30.00
C LEU A 242 -11.55 14.34 29.19
N TYR A 243 -11.84 13.12 29.65
CA TYR A 243 -11.23 11.91 29.10
C TYR A 243 -12.17 11.11 28.19
N ASN A 244 -11.64 10.72 27.04
CA ASN A 244 -12.16 9.69 26.16
C ASN A 244 -11.41 8.38 26.38
N ARG A 245 -12.08 7.26 26.11
CA ARG A 245 -11.42 5.97 25.85
C ARG A 245 -10.93 6.03 24.41
N SER A 246 -9.70 6.48 24.24
CA SER A 246 -9.10 6.71 22.92
C SER A 246 -8.58 5.38 22.39
N HIS A 247 -8.99 5.05 21.18
CA HIS A 247 -8.44 3.91 20.43
C HIS A 247 -6.99 4.17 20.04
N LEU A 248 -6.14 3.14 19.95
CA LEU A 248 -4.82 3.26 19.32
C LEU A 248 -4.94 3.16 17.80
N ILE A 249 -5.74 2.21 17.33
CA ILE A 249 -6.20 2.11 15.94
C ILE A 249 -7.73 2.27 15.99
N GLY A 250 -8.22 3.38 15.44
CA GLY A 250 -9.63 3.76 15.51
C GLY A 250 -10.58 2.75 14.89
N TYR A 251 -11.76 2.59 15.49
CA TYR A 251 -12.82 1.67 15.03
C TYR A 251 -13.10 1.75 13.51
N GLN A 252 -13.07 2.94 12.91
CA GLN A 252 -13.31 3.10 11.46
C GLN A 252 -12.28 2.39 10.56
N LEU A 253 -11.11 2.03 11.09
CA LEU A 253 -10.02 1.41 10.35
C LEU A 253 -10.01 -0.12 10.47
N THR A 254 -10.54 -0.69 11.56
CA THR A 254 -10.52 -2.16 11.78
C THR A 254 -11.79 -2.80 12.36
N GLY A 255 -12.79 -2.01 12.75
CA GLY A 255 -13.97 -2.51 13.44
C GLY A 255 -13.74 -2.98 14.89
N GLU A 256 -12.49 -2.93 15.38
CA GLU A 256 -12.17 -3.33 16.75
C GLU A 256 -12.78 -2.36 17.77
N ASN A 257 -13.61 -2.89 18.67
CA ASN A 257 -14.47 -2.08 19.51
C ASN A 257 -13.99 -1.99 20.96
N ALA A 258 -14.33 -2.97 21.81
CA ALA A 258 -14.12 -2.93 23.25
C ALA A 258 -12.80 -3.61 23.71
N ASN A 259 -11.78 -3.66 22.86
CA ASN A 259 -10.52 -4.33 23.20
C ASN A 259 -9.67 -3.50 24.18
N PRO A 260 -9.37 -4.00 25.40
CA PRO A 260 -8.58 -3.28 26.39
C PRO A 260 -7.12 -3.04 25.97
N GLN A 261 -6.58 -3.81 25.02
CA GLN A 261 -5.24 -3.62 24.45
C GLN A 261 -5.20 -2.49 23.42
N ASN A 262 -6.35 -2.09 22.87
CA ASN A 262 -6.50 -1.00 21.90
C ASN A 262 -7.04 0.30 22.54
N LEU A 263 -7.29 0.35 23.86
CA LEU A 263 -7.97 1.50 24.50
C LEU A 263 -7.14 2.13 25.62
N MET A 264 -6.79 3.41 25.45
CA MET A 264 -6.09 4.23 26.44
C MET A 264 -6.94 5.39 26.97
N THR A 265 -6.56 5.92 28.13
CA THR A 265 -7.09 7.20 28.61
C THR A 265 -6.46 8.32 27.79
N GLY A 266 -7.25 8.99 26.95
CA GLY A 266 -6.83 10.14 26.16
C GLY A 266 -7.72 11.34 26.45
N THR A 267 -7.19 12.56 26.44
CA THR A 267 -8.03 13.76 26.58
C THR A 267 -8.96 13.93 25.37
N ARG A 268 -10.03 14.70 25.55
CA ARG A 268 -10.97 15.02 24.48
C ARG A 268 -10.28 15.76 23.32
N TRP A 269 -9.39 16.70 23.61
CA TRP A 269 -8.57 17.39 22.60
C TRP A 269 -7.60 16.41 21.91
N PHE A 270 -6.89 15.55 22.66
CA PHE A 270 -5.99 14.56 22.08
C PHE A 270 -6.70 13.63 21.10
N ASN A 271 -7.88 13.14 21.47
CA ASN A 271 -8.69 12.26 20.63
C ASN A 271 -9.20 12.96 19.37
N VAL A 272 -9.70 14.20 19.47
CA VAL A 272 -10.45 14.86 18.37
C VAL A 272 -9.58 15.80 17.54
N GLU A 273 -8.71 16.59 18.16
CA GLU A 273 -7.84 17.57 17.48
C GLU A 273 -6.43 16.99 17.21
N GLY A 274 -6.04 15.96 17.96
CA GLY A 274 -4.77 15.26 17.81
C GLY A 274 -4.83 14.11 16.82
N MET A 275 -5.55 13.03 17.17
CA MET A 275 -5.56 11.77 16.42
C MET A 275 -6.47 11.79 15.18
N LEU A 276 -7.75 12.16 15.36
CA LEU A 276 -8.79 12.00 14.35
C LEU A 276 -8.46 12.56 12.95
N PRO A 277 -7.75 13.71 12.79
CA PRO A 277 -7.37 14.19 11.46
C PRO A 277 -6.49 13.22 10.66
N PHE A 278 -5.60 12.47 11.35
CA PHE A 278 -4.74 11.48 10.72
C PHE A 278 -5.47 10.15 10.48
N GLU A 279 -6.34 9.75 11.40
CA GLU A 279 -7.20 8.57 11.22
C GLU A 279 -8.14 8.76 10.01
N ASN A 280 -8.73 9.95 9.85
CA ASN A 280 -9.58 10.28 8.70
C ASN A 280 -8.77 10.37 7.40
N TYR A 281 -7.55 10.93 7.43
CA TYR A 281 -6.68 10.95 6.26
C TYR A 281 -6.35 9.53 5.77
N VAL A 282 -6.02 8.62 6.68
CA VAL A 282 -5.77 7.20 6.35
C VAL A 282 -7.03 6.49 5.86
N ALA A 283 -8.17 6.67 6.53
CA ALA A 283 -9.45 6.07 6.11
C ALA A 283 -9.84 6.50 4.69
N ASN A 284 -9.85 7.81 4.43
CA ASN A 284 -10.16 8.35 3.11
C ASN A 284 -9.18 7.83 2.03
N TYR A 285 -7.88 7.73 2.36
CA TYR A 285 -6.88 7.24 1.42
C TYR A 285 -7.13 5.79 1.00
N ILE A 286 -7.50 4.93 1.95
CA ILE A 286 -7.87 3.54 1.72
C ILE A 286 -9.15 3.45 0.87
N GLU A 287 -10.19 4.23 1.20
CA GLU A 287 -11.46 4.23 0.47
C GLU A 287 -11.36 4.77 -0.96
N GLU A 288 -10.56 5.81 -1.20
CA GLU A 288 -10.40 6.44 -2.52
C GLU A 288 -9.56 5.60 -3.48
N ASN A 289 -8.52 4.92 -2.98
CA ASN A 289 -7.51 4.25 -3.80
C ASN A 289 -7.61 2.71 -3.81
N ASP A 290 -8.32 2.10 -2.86
CA ASP A 290 -8.34 0.63 -2.62
C ASP A 290 -6.92 0.09 -2.36
N TYR A 291 -6.12 0.87 -1.61
CA TYR A 291 -4.71 0.62 -1.24
C TYR A 291 -4.55 0.32 0.24
N HIS A 292 -3.41 -0.26 0.60
CA HIS A 292 -3.08 -0.67 1.96
C HIS A 292 -2.11 0.31 2.64
N VAL A 293 -2.36 0.59 3.92
CA VAL A 293 -1.51 1.47 4.74
C VAL A 293 -0.89 0.65 5.87
N ARG A 294 0.44 0.49 5.83
CA ARG A 294 1.21 0.00 6.98
C ARG A 294 1.13 1.04 8.08
N TYR A 295 0.58 0.65 9.23
CA TYR A 295 0.18 1.57 10.29
C TYR A 295 0.69 1.11 11.66
N ARG A 296 1.19 2.05 12.47
CA ARG A 296 1.74 1.74 13.81
C ARG A 296 1.50 2.88 14.79
N VAL A 297 0.98 2.54 15.96
CA VAL A 297 0.73 3.49 17.05
C VAL A 297 1.46 3.03 18.31
N THR A 298 2.32 3.88 18.85
CA THR A 298 3.16 3.58 20.01
C THR A 298 2.86 4.56 21.14
N PRO A 299 2.12 4.14 22.19
CA PRO A 299 1.91 4.93 23.39
C PRO A 299 3.20 5.17 24.17
N VAL A 300 3.35 6.39 24.72
CA VAL A 300 4.54 6.80 25.46
C VAL A 300 4.17 7.20 26.87
N PHE A 301 4.78 6.54 27.85
CA PHE A 301 4.62 6.84 29.27
C PHE A 301 5.95 7.26 29.86
N ASP A 302 5.97 8.39 30.58
CA ASP A 302 7.14 8.77 31.38
C ASP A 302 7.26 7.85 32.62
N GLY A 303 8.28 6.99 32.62
CA GLY A 303 8.54 6.04 33.71
C GLY A 303 7.32 5.18 34.09
N ASN A 304 6.86 5.33 35.33
CA ASN A 304 5.76 4.56 35.91
C ASN A 304 4.39 5.24 35.79
N ASN A 305 4.27 6.34 35.03
CA ASN A 305 3.01 7.05 34.85
C ASN A 305 1.91 6.15 34.28
N LEU A 306 0.71 6.25 34.83
CA LEU A 306 -0.46 5.45 34.40
C LEU A 306 -1.20 6.09 33.22
N LEU A 307 -1.05 7.40 33.00
CA LEU A 307 -1.52 8.10 31.82
C LEU A 307 -0.37 8.34 30.84
N ALA A 308 -0.58 8.06 29.56
CA ALA A 308 0.42 8.30 28.53
C ALA A 308 0.64 9.80 28.35
N SER A 309 1.88 10.24 28.15
CA SER A 309 2.25 11.61 27.80
C SER A 309 1.84 11.97 26.36
N GLY A 310 1.68 10.95 25.51
CA GLY A 310 1.32 11.08 24.09
C GLY A 310 1.46 9.75 23.36
N ILE A 311 1.33 9.80 22.05
CA ILE A 311 1.59 8.66 21.15
C ILE A 311 2.55 9.09 20.04
N TYR A 312 3.32 8.13 19.52
CA TYR A 312 3.79 8.17 18.15
C TYR A 312 2.79 7.51 17.23
N MET A 313 2.63 8.05 16.03
CA MET A 313 1.76 7.53 14.99
C MET A 313 2.52 7.52 13.66
N GLU A 314 2.54 6.37 12.99
CA GLU A 314 3.27 6.14 11.74
C GLU A 314 2.34 5.51 10.71
N GLY A 315 2.35 6.04 9.49
CA GLY A 315 1.59 5.53 8.34
C GLY A 315 2.42 5.54 7.07
N PHE A 316 2.24 4.52 6.22
CA PHE A 316 2.89 4.38 4.91
C PHE A 316 2.00 3.59 3.95
N SER A 317 1.62 4.17 2.81
CA SER A 317 0.90 3.45 1.75
C SER A 317 1.83 2.54 0.94
N ILE A 318 1.39 1.29 0.72
CA ILE A 318 2.27 0.22 0.23
C ILE A 318 2.37 0.20 -1.30
N GLU A 319 1.24 0.26 -2.00
CA GLU A 319 1.16 0.06 -3.45
C GLU A 319 1.80 1.17 -4.29
N ASP A 320 1.78 2.40 -3.77
CA ASP A 320 2.37 3.59 -4.38
C ASP A 320 3.77 3.94 -3.83
N ASN A 321 4.28 3.16 -2.87
CA ASN A 321 5.57 3.40 -2.19
C ASN A 321 5.60 4.73 -1.40
N GLY A 322 4.55 5.01 -0.63
CA GLY A 322 4.53 6.05 0.40
C GLY A 322 4.10 7.44 -0.07
N ASP A 323 3.22 7.54 -1.08
CA ASP A 323 2.56 8.81 -1.44
C ASP A 323 1.75 9.34 -0.23
N LEU A 324 1.11 8.45 0.53
CA LEU A 324 0.78 8.70 1.94
C LEU A 324 1.92 8.20 2.82
N GLN A 325 2.63 9.11 3.49
CA GLN A 325 3.53 8.76 4.58
C GLN A 325 3.57 9.81 5.69
N PHE A 326 3.67 9.36 6.93
CA PHE A 326 3.92 10.25 8.07
C PHE A 326 4.54 9.55 9.28
N ASN A 327 5.26 10.32 10.10
CA ASN A 327 5.78 9.89 11.39
C ASN A 327 5.71 11.10 12.33
N ILE A 328 4.83 11.02 13.32
CA ILE A 328 4.45 12.16 14.16
C ILE A 328 4.38 11.76 15.63
N TYR A 329 4.53 12.76 16.51
CA TYR A 329 4.22 12.64 17.93
C TYR A 329 3.07 13.57 18.30
N ILE A 330 2.02 13.02 18.92
CA ILE A 330 0.82 13.74 19.36
C ILE A 330 0.77 13.74 20.90
N PRO A 331 0.70 14.90 21.57
CA PRO A 331 0.74 15.01 23.02
C PRO A 331 -0.66 14.76 23.63
N ASN A 332 -0.74 13.96 24.69
CA ASN A 332 -1.99 13.66 25.39
C ASN A 332 -2.38 14.78 26.37
N ARG A 333 -2.63 15.98 25.82
CA ARG A 333 -2.87 17.22 26.58
C ARG A 333 -4.29 17.75 26.35
N GLN A 334 -4.77 18.60 27.24
CA GLN A 334 -5.99 19.38 27.02
C GLN A 334 -5.66 20.86 27.24
N PRO A 335 -5.76 21.74 26.21
CA PRO A 335 -5.48 23.16 26.37
C PRO A 335 -6.30 23.79 27.51
N GLY A 336 -5.62 24.38 28.49
CA GLY A 336 -6.24 24.97 29.67
C GLY A 336 -6.57 24.00 30.81
N VAL A 337 -6.12 22.74 30.76
CA VAL A 337 -6.22 21.79 31.87
C VAL A 337 -4.82 21.24 32.20
N GLU A 338 -4.42 21.36 33.46
CA GLU A 338 -3.22 20.74 34.02
C GLU A 338 -3.51 19.27 34.36
N ILE A 339 -2.61 18.37 33.97
CA ILE A 339 -2.80 16.91 34.07
C ILE A 339 -1.62 16.31 34.83
N ASN A 340 -1.94 15.55 35.87
CA ASN A 340 -1.01 14.69 36.58
C ASN A 340 -0.93 13.34 35.88
N TYR A 341 0.09 13.14 35.04
CA TYR A 341 0.25 11.90 34.28
C TYR A 341 0.51 10.65 35.16
N ALA A 342 0.91 10.82 36.43
CA ALA A 342 1.18 9.69 37.32
C ALA A 342 -0.07 8.84 37.57
N ASP A 343 -1.23 9.48 37.79
CA ASP A 343 -2.50 8.82 38.12
C ASP A 343 -3.70 9.26 37.25
N GLY A 344 -3.54 10.30 36.43
CA GLY A 344 -4.56 10.90 35.56
C GLY A 344 -5.39 12.01 36.19
N THR A 345 -5.18 12.37 37.46
CA THR A 345 -5.88 13.50 38.10
C THR A 345 -5.58 14.83 37.39
N SER A 346 -6.50 15.80 37.47
CA SER A 346 -6.42 17.01 36.67
C SER A 346 -7.05 18.25 37.34
N VAL A 347 -6.59 19.43 36.94
CA VAL A 347 -7.06 20.74 37.42
C VAL A 347 -7.25 21.67 36.22
N GLY A 348 -8.39 22.36 36.16
CA GLY A 348 -8.77 23.21 35.03
C GLY A 348 -9.85 24.21 35.43
N PRO A 349 -10.34 25.06 34.51
CA PRO A 349 -11.39 26.02 34.80
C PRO A 349 -12.68 25.31 35.18
N GLU A 350 -13.32 25.75 36.26
CA GLU A 350 -14.54 25.13 36.81
C GLU A 350 -15.57 24.86 35.70
N GLY A 351 -15.91 23.58 35.51
CA GLY A 351 -16.96 23.17 34.59
C GLY A 351 -18.35 23.49 35.11
N PRO A 352 -19.39 23.39 34.24
CA PRO A 352 -20.77 23.47 34.70
C PRO A 352 -21.01 22.46 35.83
N THR A 353 -21.57 22.95 36.94
CA THR A 353 -21.97 22.12 38.08
C THR A 353 -22.95 21.04 37.63
N GLN A 354 -22.97 19.90 38.33
CA GLN A 354 -23.50 18.60 37.87
C GLN A 354 -24.94 18.56 37.32
N ASP A 355 -25.73 19.61 37.48
CA ASP A 355 -27.16 19.68 37.16
C ASP A 355 -27.50 20.37 35.82
N GLU A 356 -26.53 20.96 35.11
CA GLU A 356 -26.76 21.35 33.70
C GLU A 356 -26.57 20.13 32.78
N GLU A 357 -27.71 19.61 32.32
CA GLU A 357 -27.81 18.53 31.34
C GLU A 357 -27.25 19.01 29.99
N LEU A 358 -25.95 18.82 29.80
CA LEU A 358 -25.32 18.95 28.49
C LEU A 358 -26.02 17.99 27.53
N THR A 359 -26.65 18.55 26.48
CA THR A 359 -27.36 17.80 25.45
C THR A 359 -26.52 16.62 24.98
N PRO A 360 -27.07 15.39 24.93
CA PRO A 360 -26.33 14.24 24.42
C PRO A 360 -25.78 14.55 23.03
N LEU A 361 -24.45 14.55 22.89
CA LEU A 361 -23.84 14.52 21.57
C LEU A 361 -24.34 13.25 20.88
N GLN A 362 -24.90 13.41 19.69
CA GLN A 362 -25.43 12.29 18.93
C GLN A 362 -24.34 11.22 18.76
N SER A 363 -24.74 9.96 18.84
CA SER A 363 -23.95 8.86 18.29
C SER A 363 -23.58 9.23 16.85
N TYR A 364 -22.29 9.39 16.57
CA TYR A 364 -21.80 9.58 15.21
C TYR A 364 -22.13 8.32 14.41
N SER A 365 -23.21 8.41 13.63
CA SER A 365 -23.64 7.35 12.72
C SER A 365 -22.61 7.22 11.61
N SER A 366 -22.46 6.00 11.09
CA SER A 366 -21.60 5.62 9.96
C SER A 366 -21.99 6.23 8.60
N GLU A 367 -22.74 7.35 8.59
CA GLU A 367 -22.96 8.14 7.38
C GLU A 367 -21.71 9.00 7.13
N PRO A 368 -21.06 8.90 5.95
CA PRO A 368 -19.82 9.64 5.69
C PRO A 368 -20.10 11.14 5.83
N PRO A 369 -19.19 11.92 6.45
CA PRO A 369 -19.38 13.35 6.53
C PRO A 369 -19.49 13.89 5.10
N ALA A 370 -20.66 14.47 4.78
CA ALA A 370 -20.75 15.38 3.65
C ALA A 370 -19.68 16.45 3.90
N ALA A 371 -18.75 16.59 2.97
CA ALA A 371 -17.49 17.29 3.21
C ALA A 371 -17.74 18.69 3.81
N GLU A 372 -17.49 18.83 5.12
CA GLU A 372 -17.20 20.11 5.75
C GLU A 372 -15.82 20.51 5.18
N GLU A 373 -15.72 21.37 4.16
CA GLU A 373 -16.27 22.73 4.14
C GLU A 373 -16.20 23.35 5.53
N ALA A 374 -15.12 24.10 5.76
CA ALA A 374 -14.90 24.81 7.01
C ALA A 374 -16.13 25.67 7.35
N ALA A 375 -16.86 25.26 8.39
CA ALA A 375 -18.00 25.99 8.90
C ALA A 375 -17.60 27.44 9.22
N PRO A 376 -18.45 28.43 8.90
CA PRO A 376 -17.97 29.71 8.42
C PRO A 376 -17.33 30.55 9.52
N ALA A 377 -16.27 31.27 9.14
CA ALA A 377 -16.02 32.57 9.73
C ALA A 377 -17.30 33.41 9.53
N THR A 378 -18.08 33.62 10.60
CA THR A 378 -19.32 34.44 10.58
C THR A 378 -19.01 35.94 10.59
N SER A 379 -18.05 36.30 9.74
CA SER A 379 -17.90 37.59 9.12
C SER A 379 -17.36 37.31 7.71
N ASN A 380 -18.15 37.57 6.67
CA ASN A 380 -17.67 37.64 5.29
C ASN A 380 -16.82 38.93 5.11
N ASP A 381 -15.84 39.10 5.97
CA ASP A 381 -15.03 40.31 6.08
C ASP A 381 -13.77 40.15 5.24
N ILE A 382 -13.86 40.64 4.02
CA ILE A 382 -12.73 40.74 3.09
C ILE A 382 -11.79 41.89 3.44
N SER A 383 -11.96 42.65 4.53
CA SER A 383 -11.11 43.81 4.86
C SER A 383 -9.62 43.48 5.05
N GLY A 384 -9.28 42.23 5.38
CA GLY A 384 -7.91 41.72 5.42
C GLY A 384 -7.33 41.29 4.07
N ILE A 385 -8.12 41.26 3.00
CA ILE A 385 -7.78 40.69 1.68
C ILE A 385 -7.97 41.75 0.58
N ASP A 386 -9.12 42.44 0.54
CA ASP A 386 -9.39 43.59 -0.34
C ASP A 386 -8.58 44.81 0.12
N ALA A 387 -7.30 44.81 -0.25
CA ALA A 387 -6.35 45.86 0.09
C ALA A 387 -6.66 47.20 -0.60
N ASN A 388 -7.55 47.21 -1.59
CA ASN A 388 -7.93 48.40 -2.35
C ASN A 388 -9.31 48.97 -1.93
N GLY A 389 -10.12 48.20 -1.20
CA GLY A 389 -11.37 48.63 -0.57
C GLY A 389 -12.55 48.78 -1.54
N ASN A 390 -12.55 48.09 -2.67
CA ASN A 390 -13.62 48.20 -3.68
C ASN A 390 -14.77 47.21 -3.50
N GLY A 391 -14.70 46.31 -2.52
CA GLY A 391 -15.67 45.25 -2.26
C GLY A 391 -15.48 43.97 -3.09
N GLN A 392 -14.38 43.84 -3.82
CA GLN A 392 -13.98 42.69 -4.63
C GLN A 392 -12.52 42.34 -4.42
N VAL A 393 -12.22 41.04 -4.42
CA VAL A 393 -10.87 40.50 -4.26
C VAL A 393 -10.33 40.08 -5.61
N SER A 394 -9.19 40.65 -6.00
CA SER A 394 -8.46 40.19 -7.20
C SER A 394 -7.71 38.88 -6.92
N ILE A 395 -7.41 38.11 -7.97
CA ILE A 395 -6.52 36.93 -7.92
C ILE A 395 -5.19 37.26 -7.22
N LYS A 396 -4.68 38.49 -7.39
CA LYS A 396 -3.43 38.94 -6.76
C LYS A 396 -3.58 39.15 -5.25
N GLU A 397 -4.69 39.72 -4.81
CA GLU A 397 -4.99 39.90 -3.38
C GLU A 397 -5.19 38.56 -2.68
N ALA A 398 -5.95 37.64 -3.30
CA ALA A 398 -6.09 36.27 -2.81
C ALA A 398 -4.74 35.52 -2.74
N LYS A 399 -3.92 35.54 -3.79
CA LYS A 399 -2.56 34.94 -3.76
C LYS A 399 -1.68 35.56 -2.68
N ASN A 400 -1.75 36.88 -2.47
CA ASN A 400 -0.99 37.57 -1.42
C ASN A 400 -1.47 37.22 0.00
N ALA A 401 -2.76 36.93 0.18
CA ALA A 401 -3.34 36.44 1.43
C ALA A 401 -3.11 34.94 1.67
N GLY A 402 -2.38 34.25 0.77
CA GLY A 402 -1.99 32.85 0.93
C GLY A 402 -2.97 31.83 0.32
N PHE A 403 -4.03 32.26 -0.35
CA PHE A 403 -4.94 31.33 -1.03
C PHE A 403 -4.27 30.71 -2.26
N GLN A 404 -4.42 29.38 -2.38
CA GLN A 404 -4.03 28.64 -3.57
C GLN A 404 -5.08 28.81 -4.68
N MET A 405 -4.70 28.51 -5.92
CA MET A 405 -5.55 28.71 -7.11
C MET A 405 -5.54 27.44 -7.98
N PRO A 406 -6.61 27.16 -8.74
CA PRO A 406 -7.83 27.96 -8.87
C PRO A 406 -8.70 27.97 -7.60
N ILE A 407 -9.51 29.01 -7.45
CA ILE A 407 -10.56 29.11 -6.42
C ILE A 407 -11.89 28.79 -7.10
N ASP A 408 -12.51 27.69 -6.72
CA ASP A 408 -13.79 27.25 -7.30
C ASP A 408 -15.02 27.95 -6.68
N SER A 409 -16.16 27.77 -7.33
CA SER A 409 -17.45 28.36 -6.97
C SER A 409 -18.08 27.90 -5.65
N SER A 410 -17.54 26.88 -4.97
CA SER A 410 -17.91 26.50 -3.60
C SER A 410 -17.10 27.28 -2.55
N HIS A 411 -15.89 27.74 -2.87
CA HIS A 411 -15.05 28.46 -1.92
C HIS A 411 -15.62 29.84 -1.59
N TRP A 412 -15.78 30.15 -0.29
CA TRP A 412 -16.45 31.36 0.20
C TRP A 412 -15.95 32.69 -0.39
N LEU A 413 -14.67 32.76 -0.77
CA LEU A 413 -14.05 33.95 -1.37
C LEU A 413 -14.55 34.22 -2.79
N TYR A 414 -15.00 33.20 -3.52
CA TYR A 414 -15.40 33.25 -4.93
C TYR A 414 -16.46 34.32 -5.21
N GLN A 415 -17.45 34.49 -4.33
CA GLN A 415 -18.51 35.49 -4.47
C GLN A 415 -18.00 36.95 -4.50
N TYR A 416 -16.76 37.17 -4.05
CA TYR A 416 -16.07 38.47 -4.05
C TYR A 416 -15.07 38.60 -5.21
N MET A 417 -14.89 37.56 -6.03
CA MET A 417 -13.94 37.55 -7.14
C MET A 417 -14.66 37.64 -8.49
N THR A 418 -13.94 38.06 -9.54
CA THR A 418 -14.48 38.06 -10.90
C THR A 418 -14.12 36.76 -11.62
N ASP A 419 -15.10 35.88 -11.80
CA ASP A 419 -15.10 34.85 -12.84
C ASP A 419 -15.30 35.54 -14.22
N GLY A 420 -14.38 35.30 -15.15
CA GLY A 420 -14.30 35.99 -16.44
C GLY A 420 -14.99 35.25 -17.60
N ASP A 421 -15.12 33.94 -17.50
CA ASP A 421 -15.58 33.02 -18.53
C ASP A 421 -16.79 32.17 -18.12
N GLY A 422 -17.18 32.19 -16.84
CA GLY A 422 -18.44 31.65 -16.34
C GLY A 422 -18.39 30.15 -16.03
N ASP A 423 -17.20 29.58 -15.83
CA ASP A 423 -17.00 28.14 -15.71
C ASP A 423 -17.09 27.60 -14.27
N GLY A 424 -17.11 28.51 -13.27
CA GLY A 424 -17.11 28.16 -11.86
C GLY A 424 -15.73 28.16 -11.20
N MET A 425 -14.69 28.69 -11.85
CA MET A 425 -13.31 28.79 -11.35
C MET A 425 -12.79 30.23 -11.45
N VAL A 426 -11.87 30.60 -10.55
CA VAL A 426 -11.12 31.86 -10.64
C VAL A 426 -9.63 31.60 -10.44
N GLY A 427 -8.82 32.02 -11.42
CA GLY A 427 -7.37 32.06 -11.30
C GLY A 427 -6.59 30.87 -11.86
N GLU A 428 -7.16 30.14 -12.83
CA GLU A 428 -6.45 29.20 -13.72
C GLU A 428 -5.23 29.83 -14.43
#